data_AF-A0A7W1KU76-F1
#
_entry.id   AF-A0A7W1KU76-F1
#
_cell.length_a   1.000
_cell.length_b   1.000
_cell.length_c   1.000
_cell.angle_alpha   90.00
_cell.angle_beta   90.00
_cell.angle_gamma   90.00
#
_symmetry.space_group_name_H-M   'P 1'
#
loop_
_entity.id
_entity.type
_entity.pdbx_description
1 polymer ?
#
loop_
_entity_poly.entity_id
_entity_poly.type
_entity_poly.pdbx_seq_one_letter_code
_entity_poly.pdbx_strand_id
1 'polypeptide(L)'
;MCALVLCATPIATGASPSVELQRHVATIEKDRTVLAFFDRHAWLLTDPRFEAEAKRQVAEHRASLRHARHKAAAVRVALRRANAERARRLARRESEREQRTLQSLATLPPQEAICKVFGSYCGQALRVSRCESGYRTTAQNGQYLGLFQMGSSERRIFGHGTTAHEQAQAAHRYFVASGRDWSPWSCKPWW
;
A
#
# COMPACT_ATOMS: atom_id res chain seq x y z
N MET A 1 -26.23 35.93 8.70
CA MET A 1 -25.21 35.72 9.75
C MET A 1 -24.69 34.30 9.60
N CYS A 2 -23.47 34.11 9.12
CA CYS A 2 -22.84 32.80 8.93
C CYS A 2 -21.67 32.66 9.91
N ALA A 3 -21.76 31.69 10.83
CA ALA A 3 -20.70 31.37 11.76
C ALA A 3 -19.74 30.34 11.12
N LEU A 4 -18.56 30.82 10.72
CA LEU A 4 -17.41 29.99 10.36
C LEU A 4 -16.84 29.35 11.63
N VAL A 5 -17.12 28.07 11.84
CA VAL A 5 -16.45 27.26 12.87
C VAL A 5 -15.05 26.92 12.37
N LEU A 6 -14.08 27.74 12.75
CA LEU A 6 -12.66 27.45 12.62
C LEU A 6 -12.30 26.37 13.66
N CYS A 7 -12.20 25.12 13.20
CA CYS A 7 -11.57 24.03 13.95
C CYS A 7 -10.06 24.32 14.07
N ALA A 8 -9.69 25.14 15.06
CA ALA A 8 -8.31 25.29 15.48
C ALA A 8 -7.83 23.95 16.05
N THR A 9 -6.97 23.26 15.30
CA THR A 9 -6.21 22.15 15.87
C THR A 9 -5.18 22.74 16.83
N PRO A 10 -5.07 22.26 18.08
CA PRO A 10 -4.02 22.74 18.96
C PRO A 10 -2.67 22.36 18.34
N ILE A 11 -1.84 23.38 18.10
CA ILE A 11 -0.42 23.21 17.83
C ILE A 11 0.17 22.59 19.09
N ALA A 12 0.37 21.27 19.06
CA ALA A 12 1.08 20.58 20.12
C ALA A 12 2.53 21.07 20.11
N THR A 13 2.87 21.96 21.03
CA THR A 13 4.26 22.33 21.39
C THR A 13 4.96 21.21 22.17
N GLY A 14 4.51 19.96 22.02
CA GLY A 14 5.05 18.78 22.67
C GLY A 14 6.08 18.08 21.80
N ALA A 15 7.16 17.61 22.42
CA ALA A 15 8.15 16.74 21.77
C ALA A 15 7.46 15.59 21.01
N SER A 16 8.09 15.09 19.94
CA SER A 16 7.49 14.02 19.13
C SER A 16 7.03 12.85 20.02
N PRO A 17 5.89 12.18 19.73
CA PRO A 17 5.38 11.10 20.59
C PRO A 17 6.41 9.98 20.81
N SER A 18 7.36 9.78 19.89
CA SER A 18 8.48 8.85 20.08
C SER A 18 9.48 9.33 21.13
N VAL A 19 9.81 10.62 21.15
CA VAL A 19 10.70 11.23 22.15
C VAL A 19 10.04 11.23 23.52
N GLU A 20 8.73 11.53 23.58
CA GLU A 20 7.96 11.44 24.81
C GLU A 20 7.93 10.00 25.37
N LEU A 21 7.72 8.99 24.51
CA LEU A 21 7.79 7.59 24.91
C LEU A 21 9.16 7.21 25.46
N GLN A 22 10.25 7.64 24.80
CA GLN A 22 11.62 7.37 25.27
C GLN A 22 11.86 7.95 26.67
N ARG A 23 11.40 9.17 26.94
CA ARG A 23 11.49 9.78 28.27
C ARG A 23 10.78 8.95 29.34
N HIS A 24 9.56 8.48 29.06
CA HIS A 24 8.83 7.63 30.02
C HIS A 24 9.50 6.27 30.23
N VAL A 25 10.05 5.66 29.17
CA VAL A 25 10.81 4.40 29.29
C VAL A 25 12.06 4.58 30.14
N ALA A 26 12.82 5.66 29.93
CA ALA A 26 14.00 5.97 30.74
C ALA A 26 13.63 6.17 32.23
N THR A 27 12.53 6.87 32.52
CA THR A 27 12.03 6.99 33.90
C THR A 27 11.65 5.64 34.50
N ILE A 28 10.99 4.75 33.73
CA ILE A 28 10.64 3.39 34.17
C ILE A 28 11.89 2.59 34.54
N GLU A 29 12.94 2.67 33.72
CA GLU A 29 14.21 1.97 33.95
C GLU A 29 14.95 2.50 35.18
N LYS A 30 15.01 3.83 35.33
CA LYS A 30 15.58 4.49 36.51
C LYS A 30 14.86 4.03 37.78
N ASP A 31 13.54 4.14 37.83
CA ASP A 31 12.76 3.83 39.04
C ASP A 31 12.84 2.34 39.38
N ARG A 32 12.85 1.44 38.38
CA ARG A 32 13.09 0.00 38.60
C ARG A 32 14.46 -0.26 39.23
N THR A 33 15.49 0.45 38.78
CA THR A 33 16.85 0.28 39.30
C THR A 33 16.94 0.70 40.76
N VAL A 34 16.34 1.84 41.11
CA VAL A 34 16.29 2.33 42.51
C VAL A 34 15.49 1.39 43.40
N LEU A 35 14.33 0.90 42.94
CA LEU A 35 13.53 -0.05 43.72
C LEU A 35 14.28 -1.37 43.93
N ALA A 36 14.94 -1.90 42.90
CA ALA A 36 15.77 -3.10 43.02
C ALA A 36 16.98 -2.91 43.95
N PHE A 37 17.50 -1.69 44.07
CA PHE A 37 18.52 -1.37 45.07
C PHE A 37 17.97 -1.55 46.49
N PHE A 38 16.79 -0.99 46.79
CA PHE A 38 16.17 -1.15 48.11
C PHE A 38 15.72 -2.58 48.40
N ASP A 39 15.28 -3.34 47.39
CA ASP A 39 14.94 -4.75 47.55
C ASP A 39 16.17 -5.58 47.98
N ARG A 40 17.36 -5.29 47.44
CA ARG A 40 18.63 -5.93 47.83
C ARG A 40 19.18 -5.45 49.17
N HIS A 41 18.82 -4.24 49.59
CA HIS A 41 19.29 -3.61 50.82
C HIS A 41 18.12 -3.37 51.78
N ALA A 42 17.26 -4.38 51.96
CA ALA A 42 16.05 -4.25 52.76
C ALA A 42 16.30 -3.80 54.21
N TRP A 43 17.50 -4.06 54.75
CA TRP A 43 17.92 -3.58 56.07
C TRP A 43 17.87 -2.06 56.22
N LEU A 44 18.03 -1.29 55.13
CA LEU A 44 17.89 0.17 55.13
C LEU A 44 16.47 0.63 55.46
N LEU A 45 15.47 -0.23 55.25
CA LEU A 45 14.07 0.06 55.56
C LEU A 45 13.72 -0.17 57.03
N THR A 46 14.63 -0.76 57.80
CA THR A 46 14.45 -1.09 59.21
C THR A 46 15.51 -0.48 60.12
N ASP A 47 16.64 -0.02 59.58
CA ASP A 47 17.68 0.68 60.34
C ASP A 47 17.17 2.08 60.74
N PRO A 48 17.06 2.41 62.04
CA PRO A 48 16.51 3.68 62.51
C PRO A 48 17.20 4.92 61.93
N ARG A 49 18.46 4.81 61.50
CA ARG A 49 19.22 5.92 60.91
C ARG A 49 18.74 6.28 59.50
N PHE A 50 18.23 5.32 58.75
CA PHE A 50 17.91 5.45 57.32
C PHE A 50 16.44 5.19 56.98
N GLU A 51 15.70 4.55 57.88
CA GLU A 51 14.34 4.04 57.66
C GLU A 51 13.39 5.09 57.06
N ALA A 52 13.34 6.30 57.63
CA ALA A 52 12.42 7.35 57.19
C ALA A 52 12.70 7.76 55.73
N GLU A 53 13.96 7.99 55.39
CA GLU A 53 14.36 8.40 54.03
C GLU A 53 14.21 7.25 53.03
N ALA A 54 14.62 6.03 53.41
CA ALA A 54 14.49 4.85 52.56
C ALA A 54 13.02 4.56 52.21
N LYS A 55 12.11 4.65 53.19
CA LYS A 55 10.66 4.51 52.97
C LYS A 55 10.10 5.61 52.07
N ARG A 56 10.54 6.85 52.26
CA ARG A 56 10.14 7.99 51.41
C ARG A 56 10.55 7.77 49.95
N GLN A 57 11.82 7.45 49.71
CA GLN A 57 12.36 7.16 48.38
C GLN A 57 11.62 6.01 47.69
N VAL A 58 11.36 4.90 48.41
CA VAL A 58 10.59 3.77 47.87
C VAL A 58 9.17 4.20 47.47
N ALA A 59 8.48 5.00 48.30
CA ALA A 59 7.14 5.49 47.98
C ALA A 59 7.13 6.41 46.76
N GLU A 60 8.06 7.37 46.69
CA GLU A 60 8.22 8.30 45.57
C GLU A 60 8.50 7.56 44.26
N HIS A 61 9.48 6.65 44.24
CA HIS A 61 9.84 5.89 43.04
C HIS A 61 8.74 4.90 42.62
N ARG A 62 7.98 4.31 43.56
CA ARG A 62 6.80 3.50 43.22
C ARG A 62 5.71 4.34 42.55
N ALA A 63 5.46 5.55 43.04
CA ALA A 63 4.47 6.45 42.45
C ALA A 63 4.91 6.93 41.06
N SER A 64 6.17 7.36 40.92
CA SER A 64 6.79 7.75 39.65
C SER A 64 6.71 6.61 38.62
N LEU A 65 7.07 5.39 39.01
CA LEU A 65 7.03 4.22 38.13
C LEU A 65 5.61 3.93 37.61
N ARG A 66 4.60 3.98 38.49
CA ARG A 66 3.20 3.80 38.08
C ARG A 66 2.78 4.87 37.09
N HIS A 67 3.11 6.13 37.36
CA HIS A 67 2.77 7.25 36.48
C HIS A 67 3.45 7.12 35.11
N ALA A 68 4.76 6.86 35.09
CA ALA A 68 5.53 6.71 33.86
C ALA A 68 5.04 5.53 33.01
N ARG A 69 4.67 4.40 33.63
CA ARG A 69 4.05 3.26 32.93
C ARG A 69 2.72 3.63 32.27
N HIS A 70 1.85 4.30 33.01
CA HIS A 70 0.56 4.74 32.48
C HIS A 70 0.73 5.67 31.27
N LYS A 71 1.62 6.67 31.39
CA LYS A 71 1.93 7.59 30.28
C LYS A 71 2.55 6.88 29.08
N ALA A 72 3.54 6.01 29.30
CA ALA A 72 4.15 5.22 28.22
C ALA A 72 3.12 4.34 27.48
N ALA A 73 2.19 3.72 28.20
CA ALA A 73 1.12 2.92 27.60
C ALA A 73 0.20 3.78 26.73
N ALA A 74 -0.22 4.95 27.22
CA ALA A 74 -1.06 5.88 26.45
C ALA A 74 -0.36 6.34 25.16
N VAL A 75 0.92 6.73 25.24
CA VAL A 75 1.70 7.17 24.06
C VAL A 75 1.87 6.03 23.06
N ARG A 76 2.11 4.79 23.51
CA ARG A 76 2.18 3.60 22.63
C ARG A 76 0.87 3.36 21.87
N VAL A 77 -0.27 3.51 22.54
CA VAL A 77 -1.59 3.38 21.89
C VAL A 77 -1.78 4.48 20.85
N ALA A 78 -1.43 5.72 21.17
CA ALA A 78 -1.52 6.84 20.24
C ALA A 78 -0.64 6.63 18.99
N LEU A 79 0.61 6.21 19.17
CA LEU A 79 1.53 5.88 18.07
C LEU A 79 0.99 4.76 17.18
N ARG A 80 0.43 3.69 17.76
CA ARG A 80 -0.19 2.60 17.00
C ARG A 80 -1.36 3.09 16.15
N ARG A 81 -2.22 3.94 16.70
CA ARG A 81 -3.36 4.55 15.98
C ARG A 81 -2.86 5.42 14.81
N ALA A 82 -1.91 6.32 15.07
CA ALA A 82 -1.34 7.18 14.03
C ALA A 82 -0.66 6.38 12.90
N ASN A 83 0.07 5.32 13.25
CA ASN A 83 0.70 4.45 12.26
C ASN A 83 -0.34 3.68 11.43
N ALA A 84 -1.40 3.17 12.06
CA ALA A 84 -2.48 2.48 11.36
C ALA A 84 -3.22 3.41 10.39
N GLU A 85 -3.50 4.65 10.80
CA GLU A 85 -4.11 5.66 9.92
C GLU A 85 -3.19 6.01 8.74
N ARG A 86 -1.88 6.18 8.98
CA ARG A 86 -0.90 6.40 7.92
C ARG A 86 -0.87 5.25 6.93
N ALA A 87 -0.85 4.00 7.42
CA ALA A 87 -0.88 2.81 6.58
C ALA A 87 -2.15 2.75 5.71
N ARG A 88 -3.33 3.01 6.30
CA ARG A 88 -4.61 3.07 5.57
C ARG A 88 -4.60 4.13 4.46
N ARG A 89 -4.02 5.31 4.72
CA ARG A 89 -3.91 6.39 3.72
C ARG A 89 -2.97 6.01 2.57
N LEU A 90 -1.88 5.31 2.85
CA LEU A 90 -0.95 4.83 1.82
C LEU A 90 -1.63 3.78 0.94
N ALA A 91 -2.24 2.76 1.55
CA ALA A 91 -2.95 1.72 0.82
C ALA A 91 -4.05 2.30 -0.08
N ARG A 92 -4.83 3.29 0.39
CA ARG A 92 -5.84 3.96 -0.42
C ARG A 92 -5.25 4.70 -1.62
N ARG A 93 -4.12 5.38 -1.44
CA ARG A 93 -3.44 6.09 -2.53
C ARG A 93 -2.90 5.12 -3.58
N GLU A 94 -2.39 3.97 -3.15
CA GLU A 94 -1.93 2.91 -4.04
C GLU A 94 -3.09 2.34 -4.85
N SER A 95 -4.21 1.99 -4.20
CA SER A 95 -5.40 1.50 -4.90
C SER A 95 -5.99 2.53 -5.87
N GLU A 96 -6.01 3.82 -5.49
CA GLU A 96 -6.45 4.91 -6.38
C GLU A 96 -5.53 5.04 -7.61
N ARG A 97 -4.21 4.90 -7.45
CA ARG A 97 -3.24 4.95 -8.56
C ARG A 97 -3.38 3.75 -9.49
N GLU A 98 -3.53 2.56 -8.92
CA GLU A 98 -3.77 1.35 -9.69
C GLU A 98 -5.05 1.45 -10.50
N GLN A 99 -6.16 1.87 -9.86
CA GLN A 99 -7.44 2.04 -10.52
C GLN A 99 -7.37 3.07 -11.65
N ARG A 100 -6.70 4.21 -11.44
CA ARG A 100 -6.47 5.22 -12.50
C ARG A 100 -5.67 4.65 -13.66
N THR A 101 -4.67 3.81 -13.38
CA THR A 101 -3.87 3.16 -14.41
C THR A 101 -4.73 2.21 -15.22
N LEU A 102 -5.53 1.36 -14.56
CA LEU A 102 -6.46 0.45 -15.22
C LEU A 102 -7.49 1.20 -16.06
N GLN A 103 -8.08 2.28 -15.53
CA GLN A 103 -9.00 3.15 -16.26
C GLN A 103 -8.33 3.76 -17.49
N SER A 104 -7.11 4.30 -17.35
CA SER A 104 -6.35 4.86 -18.46
C SER A 104 -6.09 3.82 -19.55
N LEU A 105 -5.75 2.57 -19.18
CA LEU A 105 -5.56 1.48 -20.13
C LEU A 105 -6.87 1.06 -20.81
N ALA A 106 -7.98 1.01 -20.06
CA ALA A 106 -9.29 0.65 -20.57
C ALA A 106 -9.83 1.64 -21.60
N THR A 107 -9.47 2.93 -21.48
CA THR A 107 -9.89 3.99 -22.40
C THR A 107 -8.93 4.20 -23.57
N LEU A 108 -7.83 3.44 -23.68
CA LEU A 108 -6.89 3.61 -24.78
C LEU A 108 -7.57 3.33 -26.13
N PRO A 109 -7.33 4.16 -27.15
CA PRO A 109 -7.77 3.84 -28.48
C PRO A 109 -7.05 2.57 -28.99
N PRO A 110 -7.68 1.79 -29.88
CA PRO A 110 -7.14 0.53 -30.38
C PRO A 110 -5.67 0.56 -30.79
N GLN A 111 -5.28 1.57 -31.59
CA GLN A 111 -3.93 1.66 -32.14
C GLN A 111 -2.88 1.90 -31.05
N GLU A 112 -3.17 2.78 -30.08
CA GLU A 112 -2.27 3.03 -28.95
C GLU A 112 -2.17 1.82 -28.04
N ALA A 113 -3.30 1.14 -27.78
CA ALA A 113 -3.33 -0.09 -27.01
C ALA A 113 -2.47 -1.20 -27.66
N ILE A 114 -2.60 -1.38 -28.98
CA ILE A 114 -1.80 -2.32 -29.77
C ILE A 114 -0.32 -2.00 -29.63
N CYS A 115 0.08 -0.76 -29.89
CA CYS A 115 1.50 -0.40 -29.87
C CYS A 115 2.11 -0.45 -28.48
N LYS A 116 1.33 -0.10 -27.44
CA LYS A 116 1.76 -0.24 -26.04
C LYS A 116 2.04 -1.68 -25.65
N VAL A 117 1.27 -2.64 -26.17
CA VAL A 117 1.45 -4.08 -25.87
C VAL A 117 2.52 -4.72 -26.75
N PHE A 118 2.48 -4.50 -28.06
CA PHE A 118 3.33 -5.19 -29.03
C PHE A 118 4.74 -4.59 -29.16
N GLY A 119 4.98 -3.39 -28.63
CA GLY A 119 6.31 -2.77 -28.58
C GLY A 119 6.97 -2.70 -29.97
N SER A 120 8.12 -3.37 -30.14
CA SER A 120 8.85 -3.42 -31.41
C SER A 120 8.05 -4.03 -32.57
N TYR A 121 7.01 -4.81 -32.30
CA TYR A 121 6.11 -5.38 -33.30
C TYR A 121 4.87 -4.51 -33.59
N CYS A 122 4.75 -3.32 -32.99
CA CYS A 122 3.62 -2.39 -33.14
C CYS A 122 3.18 -2.23 -34.59
N GLY A 123 4.10 -1.92 -35.52
CA GLY A 123 3.74 -1.70 -36.93
C GLY A 123 3.15 -2.92 -37.62
N GLN A 124 3.63 -4.12 -37.27
CA GLN A 124 3.10 -5.38 -37.82
C GLN A 124 1.71 -5.67 -37.24
N ALA A 125 1.56 -5.51 -35.92
CA ALA A 125 0.30 -5.73 -35.21
C ALA A 125 -0.80 -4.78 -35.68
N LEU A 126 -0.47 -3.52 -35.96
CA LEU A 126 -1.41 -2.55 -36.52
C LEU A 126 -1.93 -3.00 -37.89
N ARG A 127 -1.06 -3.47 -38.79
CA ARG A 127 -1.46 -3.94 -40.12
C ARG A 127 -2.38 -5.15 -40.03
N VAL A 128 -2.05 -6.12 -39.17
CA VAL A 128 -2.90 -7.28 -38.92
C VAL A 128 -4.25 -6.85 -38.35
N SER A 129 -4.29 -6.06 -37.27
CA SER A 129 -5.56 -5.64 -36.66
C SER A 129 -6.44 -4.80 -37.59
N ARG A 130 -5.84 -3.95 -38.43
CA ARG A 130 -6.56 -3.18 -39.45
C ARG A 130 -7.28 -4.09 -40.43
N CYS A 131 -6.59 -5.11 -40.93
CA CYS A 131 -7.15 -6.06 -41.89
C CYS A 131 -8.20 -6.98 -41.24
N GLU A 132 -7.91 -7.49 -40.04
CA GLU A 132 -8.80 -8.43 -39.33
C GLU A 132 -10.12 -7.79 -38.87
N SER A 133 -10.09 -6.52 -38.45
CA SER A 133 -11.25 -5.90 -37.76
C SER A 133 -11.49 -4.44 -38.09
N GLY A 134 -10.62 -3.78 -38.85
CA GLY A 134 -10.65 -2.32 -39.00
C GLY A 134 -10.43 -1.59 -37.67
N TYR A 135 -9.68 -2.18 -36.72
CA TYR A 135 -9.49 -1.69 -35.35
C TYR A 135 -10.75 -1.67 -34.46
N ARG A 136 -11.79 -2.44 -34.80
CA ARG A 136 -13.03 -2.45 -34.01
C ARG A 136 -12.95 -3.52 -32.92
N THR A 137 -12.97 -3.11 -31.65
CA THR A 137 -13.00 -4.02 -30.49
C THR A 137 -14.27 -4.88 -30.41
N THR A 138 -15.32 -4.45 -31.11
CA THR A 138 -16.61 -5.15 -31.22
C THR A 138 -16.76 -5.91 -32.54
N ALA A 139 -15.71 -6.01 -33.37
CA ALA A 139 -15.76 -6.80 -34.60
C ALA A 139 -16.06 -8.27 -34.30
N GLN A 140 -16.96 -8.85 -35.08
CA GLN A 140 -17.36 -10.24 -34.94
C GLN A 140 -17.48 -10.88 -36.32
N ASN A 141 -16.81 -12.00 -36.50
CA ASN A 141 -16.95 -12.88 -37.67
C ASN A 141 -17.15 -14.32 -37.18
N GLY A 142 -18.41 -14.73 -37.06
CA GLY A 142 -18.78 -16.01 -36.45
C GLY A 142 -18.24 -16.13 -35.02
N GLN A 143 -17.35 -17.09 -34.79
CA GLN A 143 -16.71 -17.31 -33.49
C GLN A 143 -15.52 -16.39 -33.20
N TYR A 144 -15.01 -15.66 -34.19
CA TYR A 144 -13.83 -14.81 -34.07
C TYR A 144 -14.22 -13.39 -33.61
N LEU A 145 -13.52 -12.87 -32.60
CA LEU A 145 -13.91 -11.63 -31.92
C LEU A 145 -12.76 -10.62 -31.79
N GLY A 146 -13.14 -9.35 -31.84
CA GLY A 146 -12.30 -8.22 -31.45
C GLY A 146 -11.21 -7.85 -32.45
N LEU A 147 -10.24 -7.08 -31.95
CA LEU A 147 -9.18 -6.43 -32.73
C LEU A 147 -8.36 -7.38 -33.62
N PHE A 148 -8.20 -8.61 -33.18
CA PHE A 148 -7.33 -9.61 -33.78
C PHE A 148 -8.10 -10.88 -34.16
N GLN A 149 -9.44 -10.81 -34.22
CA GLN A 149 -10.32 -11.90 -34.62
C GLN A 149 -9.88 -13.26 -34.02
N MET A 150 -9.60 -13.28 -32.71
CA MET A 150 -9.14 -14.51 -32.04
C MET A 150 -10.31 -15.48 -31.91
N GLY A 151 -10.06 -16.79 -32.07
CA GLY A 151 -11.06 -17.85 -31.96
C GLY A 151 -11.45 -18.18 -30.53
N SER A 152 -12.48 -19.02 -30.36
CA SER A 152 -13.02 -19.38 -29.05
C SER A 152 -12.02 -20.12 -28.16
N SER A 153 -11.24 -21.04 -28.75
CA SER A 153 -10.19 -21.77 -28.04
C SER A 153 -9.05 -20.85 -27.61
N GLU A 154 -8.61 -19.97 -28.49
CA GLU A 154 -7.51 -19.03 -28.24
C GLU A 154 -7.89 -18.03 -27.16
N ARG A 155 -9.13 -17.50 -27.20
CA ARG A 155 -9.64 -16.63 -26.13
C ARG A 155 -9.72 -17.33 -24.77
N ARG A 156 -10.00 -18.63 -24.74
CA ARG A 156 -10.00 -19.41 -23.50
C ARG A 156 -8.59 -19.60 -22.95
N ILE A 157 -7.59 -19.84 -23.81
CA ILE A 157 -6.21 -20.10 -23.42
C ILE A 157 -5.47 -18.80 -23.07
N PHE A 158 -5.57 -17.80 -23.93
CA PHE A 158 -4.82 -16.55 -23.82
C PHE A 158 -5.64 -15.41 -23.22
N GLY A 159 -6.89 -15.65 -22.83
CA GLY A 159 -7.81 -14.64 -22.31
C GLY A 159 -8.46 -13.78 -23.40
N HIS A 160 -9.40 -12.94 -22.98
CA HIS A 160 -10.04 -11.93 -23.81
C HIS A 160 -10.69 -10.88 -22.91
N GLY A 161 -10.89 -9.67 -23.42
CA GLY A 161 -11.58 -8.60 -22.70
C GLY A 161 -12.37 -7.70 -23.64
N THR A 162 -13.08 -6.74 -23.07
CA THR A 162 -13.93 -5.82 -23.83
C THR A 162 -13.17 -4.59 -24.31
N THR A 163 -12.05 -4.27 -23.65
CA THR A 163 -11.22 -3.11 -23.98
C THR A 163 -10.19 -3.46 -25.05
N ALA A 164 -9.74 -2.44 -25.78
CA ALA A 164 -8.67 -2.62 -26.77
C ALA A 164 -7.38 -3.15 -26.15
N HIS A 165 -7.03 -2.68 -24.94
CA HIS A 165 -5.82 -3.11 -24.25
C HIS A 165 -5.86 -4.60 -23.89
N GLU A 166 -6.97 -5.09 -23.34
CA GLU A 166 -7.11 -6.51 -22.99
C GLU A 166 -7.08 -7.41 -24.23
N GLN A 167 -7.74 -7.00 -25.32
CA GLN A 167 -7.72 -7.75 -26.59
C GLN A 167 -6.31 -7.77 -27.20
N ALA A 168 -5.59 -6.65 -27.17
CA ALA A 168 -4.20 -6.59 -27.61
C ALA A 168 -3.28 -7.47 -26.75
N GLN A 169 -3.46 -7.47 -25.42
CA GLN A 169 -2.71 -8.35 -24.51
C GLN A 169 -2.95 -9.83 -24.81
N ALA A 170 -4.20 -10.24 -25.04
CA ALA A 170 -4.54 -11.61 -25.40
C ALA A 170 -3.89 -12.01 -26.73
N ALA A 171 -3.99 -11.15 -27.76
CA ALA A 171 -3.36 -11.38 -29.05
C ALA A 171 -1.84 -11.46 -28.95
N HIS A 172 -1.21 -10.60 -28.14
CA HIS A 172 0.23 -10.65 -27.92
C HIS A 172 0.68 -11.93 -27.21
N ARG A 173 -0.08 -12.43 -26.23
CA ARG A 173 0.20 -13.74 -25.61
C ARG A 173 0.15 -14.86 -26.65
N TYR A 174 -0.83 -14.83 -27.55
CA TYR A 174 -0.92 -15.82 -28.62
C TYR A 174 0.24 -15.68 -29.62
N PHE A 175 0.59 -14.45 -30.01
CA PHE A 175 1.73 -14.15 -30.88
C PHE A 175 3.05 -14.64 -30.29
N VAL A 176 3.27 -14.46 -28.99
CA VAL A 176 4.47 -15.00 -28.33
C VAL A 176 4.45 -16.53 -28.31
N ALA A 177 3.29 -17.14 -28.04
CA ALA A 177 3.13 -18.59 -28.02
C ALA A 177 3.31 -19.24 -29.41
N SER A 178 3.01 -18.54 -30.51
CA SER A 178 3.29 -19.00 -31.87
C SER A 178 4.76 -18.86 -32.29
N GLY A 179 5.65 -18.41 -31.39
CA GLY A 179 7.06 -18.15 -31.71
C GLY A 179 7.30 -16.75 -32.30
N ARG A 180 6.43 -15.78 -31.98
CA ARG A 180 6.43 -14.41 -32.54
C ARG A 180 6.18 -14.42 -34.05
N ASP A 181 5.24 -15.27 -34.46
CA ASP A 181 4.86 -15.47 -35.84
C ASP A 181 3.38 -15.15 -36.08
N TRP A 182 3.09 -14.67 -37.28
CA TRP A 182 1.76 -14.26 -37.70
C TRP A 182 0.96 -15.38 -38.35
N SER A 183 1.44 -16.63 -38.42
CA SER A 183 0.69 -17.80 -38.91
C SER A 183 -0.71 -17.94 -38.33
N PRO A 184 -0.99 -17.62 -37.04
CA PRO A 184 -2.34 -17.79 -36.51
C PRO A 184 -3.41 -16.87 -37.07
N TRP A 185 -2.99 -15.73 -37.65
CA TRP A 185 -3.90 -14.74 -38.21
C TRP A 185 -4.09 -14.96 -39.70
N SER A 186 -5.27 -14.61 -40.22
CA SER A 186 -5.52 -14.71 -41.66
C SER A 186 -4.76 -13.60 -42.39
N CYS A 187 -4.82 -12.39 -41.85
CA CYS A 187 -4.08 -11.24 -42.36
C CYS A 187 -2.61 -11.30 -41.92
N LYS A 188 -1.68 -10.95 -42.82
CA LYS A 188 -0.24 -10.85 -42.50
C LYS A 188 0.23 -9.40 -42.56
N PRO A 189 1.32 -9.04 -41.84
CA PRO A 189 1.79 -7.66 -41.79
C PRO A 189 2.52 -7.19 -43.05
N TRP A 190 2.52 -7.96 -44.15
CA TRP A 190 3.17 -7.61 -45.43
C TRP A 190 2.17 -7.50 -46.59
N TRP A 191 0.88 -7.45 -46.29
CA TRP A 191 -0.19 -7.15 -47.24
C TRP A 191 -0.62 -5.69 -47.13
#